data_AF-D3BND3-F1
#
_entry.id   AF-D3BND3-F1
#
_cell.length_a   1.000
_cell.length_b   1.000
_cell.length_c   1.000
_cell.angle_alpha   90.00
_cell.angle_beta   90.00
_cell.angle_gamma   90.00
#
_symmetry.space_group_name_H-M   'P 1'
#
loop_
_entity.id
_entity.type
_entity.pdbx_description
1 polymer ?
#
loop_
_entity_poly.entity_id
_entity_poly.type
_entity_poly.pdbx_seq_one_letter_code
_entity_poly.pdbx_strand_id
1 'polypeptide(L)'
;MKLFISLVILLAAIGAASADCSYGQRCVHVGESCPHPAVDPWTTCDRDSWCFFSNNPATPYESGNCTAYAKRGEYCDNDYWSCAPGLECFSNEGPASCQYLYFATIGEDCASAFECTNGNDCIDGKCQLRASQEGSCSQTWEDCPYGFSCNRTSDLCIPTLTVGASCSGTRAQCGVGLICSPTNTTMTDYTCVAINSKGLGAACSQNTFSFNLDGRIPDIECDVSQSLLCLENNNGELTCQAPPAITTGNCSTDGCKENNEYCGCPVDSYNGVCALYNTLGAACSESINELIKCAVDNECQYKASGSSSYKSCLYQNCGSIMCDNKCGGQSFSDAKSCGDYKYDGCYAQNSSSFVRPTIFLAIIALVALLF
;
A
#
# COMPACT_ATOMS: atom_id res chain seq x y z
N MET A 1 -3.59 52.84 9.59
CA MET A 1 -2.33 52.11 9.30
C MET A 1 -2.12 50.90 10.21
N LYS A 2 -2.07 51.03 11.55
CA LYS A 2 -1.90 49.87 12.46
C LYS A 2 -2.98 48.77 12.32
N LEU A 3 -4.23 49.18 12.09
CA LEU A 3 -5.37 48.26 11.89
C LEU A 3 -5.29 47.47 10.58
N PHE A 4 -4.67 48.06 9.55
CA PHE A 4 -4.46 47.42 8.24
C PHE A 4 -3.39 46.34 8.32
N ILE A 5 -2.32 46.58 9.10
CA ILE A 5 -1.24 45.60 9.30
C ILE A 5 -1.75 44.38 10.08
N SER A 6 -2.57 44.57 11.12
CA SER A 6 -3.19 43.44 11.84
C SER A 6 -4.15 42.63 10.96
N LEU A 7 -4.92 43.27 10.08
CA LEU A 7 -5.82 42.57 9.16
C LEU A 7 -5.05 41.74 8.12
N VAL A 8 -3.96 42.27 7.58
CA VAL A 8 -3.10 41.57 6.61
C VAL A 8 -2.37 40.39 7.26
N ILE A 9 -1.91 40.53 8.51
CA ILE A 9 -1.30 39.42 9.25
C ILE A 9 -2.33 38.33 9.56
N LEU A 10 -3.56 38.70 9.93
CA LEU A 10 -4.64 37.75 10.16
C LEU A 10 -5.03 37.03 8.86
N LEU A 11 -5.11 37.75 7.74
CA LEU A 11 -5.39 37.17 6.41
C LEU A 11 -4.25 36.26 5.92
N ALA A 12 -2.99 36.61 6.19
CA ALA A 12 -1.83 35.75 5.90
C ALA A 12 -1.81 34.49 6.77
N ALA A 13 -2.27 34.56 8.02
CA ALA A 13 -2.42 33.40 8.90
C ALA A 13 -3.56 32.47 8.47
N ILE A 14 -4.66 33.01 7.92
CA ILE A 14 -5.78 32.21 7.39
C ILE A 14 -5.42 31.61 6.02
N GLY A 15 -4.57 32.27 5.22
CA GLY A 15 -4.11 31.78 3.92
C GLY A 15 -3.03 30.70 3.95
N ALA A 16 -2.46 30.39 5.13
CA ALA A 16 -1.33 29.45 5.27
C ALA A 16 -1.73 28.04 5.75
N ALA A 17 -3.03 27.76 5.94
CA ALA A 17 -3.53 26.46 6.35
C ALA A 17 -4.47 25.85 5.30
N SER A 18 -4.07 25.88 4.02
CA SER A 18 -4.72 24.99 3.05
C SER A 18 -4.26 23.57 3.38
N ALA A 19 -5.17 22.75 3.90
CA ALA A 19 -4.95 21.33 4.05
C ALA A 19 -4.51 20.75 2.70
N ASP A 20 -3.31 20.19 2.64
CA ASP A 20 -2.75 19.61 1.42
C ASP A 20 -3.21 18.15 1.32
N CYS A 21 -4.48 17.97 0.96
CA CYS A 21 -4.99 16.70 0.50
C CYS A 21 -5.01 16.70 -1.02
N SER A 22 -4.61 15.58 -1.62
CA SER A 22 -4.73 15.41 -3.07
C SER A 22 -6.19 15.42 -3.52
N TYR A 23 -6.35 15.80 -4.79
CA TYR A 23 -7.57 16.20 -5.48
C TYR A 23 -8.86 15.46 -5.10
N GLY A 24 -9.83 16.24 -4.64
CA GLY A 24 -11.25 15.93 -4.67
C GLY A 24 -11.87 15.57 -3.32
N GLN A 25 -11.15 14.97 -2.37
CA GLN A 25 -11.71 14.72 -1.04
C GLN A 25 -11.87 16.00 -0.20
N ARG A 26 -12.89 16.03 0.68
CA ARG A 26 -12.95 17.03 1.74
C ARG A 26 -11.85 16.71 2.74
N CYS A 27 -10.83 17.56 2.77
CA CYS A 27 -9.74 17.46 3.73
C CYS A 27 -10.16 18.13 5.03
N VAL A 28 -9.98 17.42 6.14
CA VAL A 28 -10.17 17.96 7.50
C VAL A 28 -8.84 17.92 8.24
N HIS A 29 -8.54 19.00 8.96
CA HIS A 29 -7.27 19.16 9.65
C HIS A 29 -7.20 18.35 10.92
N VAL A 30 -5.98 18.07 11.40
CA VAL A 30 -5.76 17.55 12.76
C VAL A 30 -6.56 18.37 13.79
N GLY A 31 -7.35 17.68 14.60
CA GLY A 31 -8.25 18.24 15.61
C GLY A 31 -9.68 18.50 15.12
N GLU A 32 -9.94 18.43 13.82
CA GLU A 32 -11.29 18.54 13.26
C GLU A 32 -12.01 17.18 13.26
N SER A 33 -13.34 17.22 13.22
CA SER A 33 -14.15 16.00 13.17
C SER A 33 -14.14 15.39 11.78
N CYS A 34 -13.96 14.08 11.72
CA CYS A 34 -14.02 13.27 10.51
C CYS A 34 -15.17 12.26 10.61
N PRO A 35 -15.99 12.12 9.55
CA PRO A 35 -17.07 11.15 9.53
C PRO A 35 -16.55 9.73 9.36
N HIS A 36 -17.36 8.74 9.76
CA HIS A 36 -17.09 7.35 9.42
C HIS A 36 -17.09 7.16 7.89
N PRO A 37 -16.16 6.37 7.31
CA PRO A 37 -16.08 6.17 5.85
C PRO A 37 -17.35 5.59 5.22
N ALA A 38 -18.16 4.85 6.00
CA ALA A 38 -19.45 4.33 5.52
C ALA A 38 -20.55 5.41 5.40
N VAL A 39 -20.41 6.56 6.06
CA VAL A 39 -21.35 7.69 5.98
C VAL A 39 -20.87 8.73 4.97
N ASP A 40 -19.58 9.02 4.99
CA ASP A 40 -18.96 9.93 4.02
C ASP A 40 -17.55 9.45 3.68
N PRO A 41 -17.42 8.60 2.64
CA PRO A 41 -16.13 8.08 2.18
C PRO A 41 -15.27 9.16 1.51
N TRP A 42 -15.80 10.37 1.35
CA TRP A 42 -15.17 11.46 0.62
C TRP A 42 -14.52 12.50 1.53
N THR A 43 -14.69 12.38 2.85
CA THR A 43 -13.94 13.18 3.81
C THR A 43 -12.76 12.38 4.34
N THR A 44 -11.55 12.93 4.19
CA THR A 44 -10.31 12.35 4.71
C THR A 44 -9.59 13.37 5.59
N CYS A 45 -8.73 12.88 6.47
CA CYS A 45 -7.84 13.73 7.23
C CYS A 45 -6.65 14.21 6.40
N ASP A 46 -6.06 15.33 6.80
CA ASP A 46 -4.88 15.90 6.16
C ASP A 46 -3.68 14.93 6.11
N ARG A 47 -2.71 15.22 5.24
CA ARG A 47 -1.51 14.41 5.11
C ARG A 47 -0.85 14.22 6.49
N ASP A 48 -0.38 13.00 6.72
CA ASP A 48 0.22 12.56 7.98
C ASP A 48 -0.76 12.52 9.19
N SER A 49 -2.06 12.37 8.93
CA SER A 49 -3.07 12.11 9.96
C SER A 49 -4.12 11.08 9.54
N TRP A 50 -4.93 10.65 10.50
CA TRP A 50 -5.98 9.65 10.29
C TRP A 50 -7.21 9.95 11.15
N CYS A 51 -8.35 9.36 10.79
CA CYS A 51 -9.59 9.55 11.53
C CYS A 51 -9.67 8.63 12.74
N PHE A 52 -9.39 9.17 13.93
CA PHE A 52 -9.43 8.42 15.19
C PHE A 52 -10.85 8.36 15.77
N PHE A 53 -11.30 7.16 16.10
CA PHE A 53 -12.55 6.91 16.80
C PHE A 53 -12.23 6.42 18.22
N SER A 54 -12.63 7.19 19.23
CA SER A 54 -12.29 6.91 20.64
C SER A 54 -12.81 5.56 21.16
N ASN A 55 -13.84 5.03 20.52
CA ASN A 55 -14.28 3.64 20.65
C ASN A 55 -14.35 3.08 19.24
N ASN A 56 -13.90 1.83 19.04
CA ASN A 56 -14.08 1.11 17.77
C ASN A 56 -15.54 1.30 17.34
N PRO A 57 -15.82 2.01 16.22
CA PRO A 57 -17.09 2.68 16.03
C PRO A 57 -18.22 1.67 16.09
N ALA A 58 -19.06 1.75 17.13
CA ALA A 58 -20.12 0.77 17.34
C ALA A 58 -21.23 0.94 16.29
N THR A 59 -21.29 2.12 15.67
CA THR A 59 -22.25 2.44 14.61
C THR A 59 -21.58 3.28 13.52
N PRO A 60 -22.05 3.18 12.26
CA PRO A 60 -21.52 3.98 11.16
C PRO A 60 -21.76 5.49 11.31
N TYR A 61 -22.56 5.95 12.28
CA TYR A 61 -22.87 7.37 12.48
C TYR A 61 -21.96 8.07 13.48
N GLU A 62 -21.04 7.34 14.12
CA GLU A 62 -20.06 7.95 15.01
C GLU A 62 -19.03 8.74 14.19
N SER A 63 -18.77 9.98 14.60
CA SER A 63 -17.73 10.82 14.02
C SER A 63 -16.45 10.68 14.85
N GLY A 64 -15.32 10.53 14.18
CA GLY A 64 -14.00 10.59 14.78
C GLY A 64 -13.43 12.01 14.80
N ASN A 65 -12.17 12.10 15.20
CA ASN A 65 -11.35 13.30 15.06
C ASN A 65 -10.07 12.98 14.29
N CYS A 66 -9.71 13.85 13.37
CA CYS A 66 -8.43 13.75 12.68
C CYS A 66 -7.30 13.91 13.68
N THR A 67 -6.44 12.91 13.74
CA THR A 67 -5.35 12.81 14.71
C THR A 67 -4.08 12.57 13.94
N ALA A 68 -3.04 13.36 14.22
CA ALA A 68 -1.74 13.17 13.60
C ALA A 68 -1.23 11.75 13.86
N TYR A 69 -0.62 11.14 12.85
CA TYR A 69 0.06 9.88 13.05
C TYR A 69 1.21 10.04 14.06
N ALA A 70 1.32 9.08 14.98
CA ALA A 70 2.47 8.97 15.84
C ALA A 70 3.71 8.59 15.04
N LYS A 71 4.79 9.35 15.26
CA LYS A 71 6.08 9.16 14.61
C LYS A 71 6.86 8.05 15.28
N ARG A 72 7.97 7.63 14.65
CA ARG A 72 8.86 6.62 15.22
C ARG A 72 9.28 6.99 16.64
N GLY A 73 9.05 6.07 17.58
CA GLY A 73 9.38 6.22 19.00
C GLY A 73 8.34 6.98 19.83
N GLU A 74 7.32 7.57 19.20
CA GLU A 74 6.18 8.13 19.92
C GLU A 74 5.24 7.02 20.38
N TYR A 75 4.49 7.29 21.44
CA TYR A 75 3.55 6.32 22.00
C TYR A 75 2.36 6.09 21.10
N CYS A 76 1.83 4.87 21.15
CA CYS A 76 0.65 4.46 20.41
C CYS A 76 -0.23 3.57 21.30
N ASP A 77 -1.54 3.55 21.03
CA ASP A 77 -2.53 2.91 21.91
C ASP A 77 -2.84 1.45 21.50
N ASN A 78 -1.86 0.75 20.92
CA ASN A 78 -2.02 -0.55 20.24
C ASN A 78 -3.00 -0.54 19.06
N ASP A 79 -3.51 0.63 18.67
CA ASP A 79 -4.29 0.78 17.45
C ASP A 79 -3.35 0.78 16.24
N TYR A 80 -3.63 -0.10 15.27
CA TYR A 80 -2.84 -0.27 14.05
C TYR A 80 -2.68 1.05 13.28
N TRP A 81 -3.71 1.90 13.31
CA TRP A 81 -3.78 3.14 12.53
C TRP A 81 -3.11 4.33 13.20
N SER A 82 -2.68 4.19 14.45
CA SER A 82 -2.11 5.31 15.20
C SER A 82 -0.71 5.71 14.73
N CYS A 83 0.00 4.83 14.05
CA CYS A 83 1.37 5.07 13.60
C CYS A 83 1.45 5.57 12.16
N ALA A 84 2.47 6.36 11.85
CA ALA A 84 2.69 6.84 10.49
C ALA A 84 2.87 5.66 9.51
N PRO A 85 2.49 5.81 8.23
CA PRO A 85 2.62 4.73 7.25
C PRO A 85 4.00 4.07 7.27
N GLY A 86 4.01 2.73 7.22
CA GLY A 86 5.23 1.92 7.32
C GLY A 86 5.73 1.68 8.74
N LEU A 87 5.12 2.29 9.77
CA LEU A 87 5.37 1.98 11.18
C LEU A 87 4.22 1.13 11.73
N GLU A 88 4.56 0.27 12.69
CA GLU A 88 3.61 -0.53 13.44
C GLU A 88 3.70 -0.18 14.93
N CYS A 89 2.56 -0.22 15.63
CA CYS A 89 2.52 0.00 17.07
C CYS A 89 3.00 -1.25 17.80
N PHE A 90 4.07 -1.13 18.58
CA PHE A 90 4.73 -2.28 19.21
C PHE A 90 5.00 -2.07 20.70
N SER A 91 4.71 -3.09 21.51
CA SER A 91 5.00 -3.14 22.95
C SER A 91 5.69 -4.46 23.29
N ASN A 92 6.85 -4.39 23.93
CA ASN A 92 7.56 -5.57 24.43
C ASN A 92 7.65 -5.66 25.96
N GLU A 93 7.68 -4.54 26.68
CA GLU A 93 7.79 -4.52 28.15
C GLU A 93 7.47 -3.12 28.74
N GLY A 94 6.77 -2.28 27.98
CA GLY A 94 6.50 -0.89 28.30
C GLY A 94 5.37 -0.30 27.44
N PRO A 95 5.06 0.99 27.58
CA PRO A 95 4.08 1.66 26.72
C PRO A 95 4.44 1.45 25.24
N ALA A 96 3.43 1.07 24.45
CA ALA A 96 3.64 0.75 23.05
C ALA A 96 4.11 1.99 22.29
N SER A 97 5.00 1.81 21.32
CA SER A 97 5.53 2.91 20.50
C SER A 97 5.58 2.52 19.02
N CYS A 98 5.52 3.51 18.15
CA CYS A 98 5.56 3.28 16.71
C CYS A 98 6.98 2.94 16.26
N GLN A 99 7.16 1.80 15.60
CA GLN A 99 8.47 1.30 15.18
C GLN A 99 8.41 0.65 13.81
N TYR A 100 9.55 0.58 13.13
CA TYR A 100 9.67 -0.26 11.94
C TYR A 100 9.82 -1.70 12.40
N LEU A 101 8.88 -2.56 12.01
CA LEU A 101 8.90 -3.96 12.36
C LEU A 101 9.06 -4.82 11.10
N TYR A 102 9.69 -5.99 11.25
CA TYR A 102 9.70 -7.06 10.25
C TYR A 102 10.06 -6.57 8.84
N PHE A 103 11.13 -5.78 8.71
CA PHE A 103 11.59 -5.28 7.42
C PHE A 103 12.93 -5.85 6.96
N ALA A 104 13.74 -6.32 7.89
CA ALA A 104 15.06 -6.86 7.61
C ALA A 104 15.00 -8.39 7.52
N THR A 105 15.39 -8.95 6.38
CA THR A 105 15.47 -10.41 6.19
C THR A 105 16.83 -10.96 6.65
N ILE A 106 16.99 -12.29 6.71
CA ILE A 106 18.25 -12.91 7.14
C ILE A 106 19.44 -12.38 6.33
N GLY A 107 20.46 -11.86 7.03
CA GLY A 107 21.65 -11.23 6.44
C GLY A 107 21.57 -9.71 6.26
N GLU A 108 20.38 -9.12 6.36
CA GLU A 108 20.18 -7.67 6.31
C GLU A 108 20.52 -6.99 7.64
N ASP A 109 20.78 -5.68 7.59
CA ASP A 109 21.13 -4.89 8.77
C ASP A 109 19.93 -4.69 9.69
N CYS A 110 20.16 -4.80 11.00
CA CYS A 110 19.17 -4.56 12.04
C CYS A 110 19.79 -3.86 13.24
N ALA A 111 18.97 -3.07 13.94
CA ALA A 111 19.30 -2.50 15.23
C ALA A 111 18.71 -3.31 16.40
N SER A 112 17.72 -4.16 16.14
CA SER A 112 17.02 -4.96 17.12
C SER A 112 16.31 -6.16 16.49
N ALA A 113 15.96 -7.15 17.31
CA ALA A 113 15.30 -8.38 16.83
C ALA A 113 13.91 -8.15 16.21
N PHE A 114 13.21 -7.08 16.60
CA PHE A 114 11.88 -6.79 16.04
C PHE A 114 11.94 -6.14 14.64
N GLU A 115 13.10 -5.60 14.24
CA GLU A 115 13.32 -5.17 12.85
C GLU A 115 13.46 -6.40 11.92
N CYS A 116 13.87 -7.54 12.46
CA CYS A 116 14.01 -8.79 11.74
C CYS A 116 12.67 -9.49 11.53
N THR A 117 12.46 -10.01 10.34
CA THR A 117 11.28 -10.79 9.96
C THR A 117 11.14 -12.06 10.79
N ASN A 118 9.89 -12.54 10.99
CA ASN A 118 9.53 -13.73 11.77
C ASN A 118 10.12 -13.85 13.18
N GLY A 119 10.46 -12.71 13.80
CA GLY A 119 11.05 -12.70 15.13
C GLY A 119 12.43 -13.35 15.18
N ASN A 120 13.16 -13.30 14.05
CA ASN A 120 14.57 -13.63 13.97
C ASN A 120 15.41 -12.74 14.90
N ASP A 121 16.59 -13.19 15.27
CA ASP A 121 17.43 -12.48 16.22
C ASP A 121 18.33 -11.48 15.49
N CYS A 122 18.50 -10.29 16.06
CA CYS A 122 19.47 -9.32 15.58
C CYS A 122 20.80 -9.52 16.32
N ILE A 123 21.75 -10.20 15.68
CA ILE A 123 23.04 -10.57 16.25
C ILE A 123 24.14 -9.88 15.44
N ASP A 124 25.01 -9.16 16.13
CA ASP A 124 26.09 -8.36 15.52
C ASP A 124 25.59 -7.37 14.45
N GLY A 125 24.40 -6.82 14.65
CA GLY A 125 23.76 -5.86 13.74
C GLY A 125 23.19 -6.49 12.45
N LYS A 126 23.09 -7.82 12.38
CA LYS A 126 22.52 -8.57 11.26
C LYS A 126 21.38 -9.46 11.72
N CYS A 127 20.34 -9.58 10.90
CA CYS A 127 19.27 -10.54 11.15
C CYS A 127 19.79 -11.96 10.93
N GLN A 128 19.63 -12.80 11.94
CA GLN A 128 20.07 -14.19 11.96
C GLN A 128 18.93 -15.09 12.43
N LEU A 129 18.91 -16.32 11.92
CA LEU A 129 17.88 -17.29 12.27
C LEU A 129 17.95 -17.58 13.78
N ARG A 130 16.82 -17.44 14.47
CA ARG A 130 16.76 -17.58 15.94
C ARG A 130 17.21 -18.98 16.39
N ALA A 131 18.16 -19.01 17.33
CA ALA A 131 18.79 -20.26 17.78
C ALA A 131 17.85 -21.21 18.56
N SER A 132 16.78 -20.70 19.18
CA SER A 132 15.85 -21.52 19.99
C SER A 132 14.94 -22.45 19.16
N GLN A 133 15.03 -22.38 17.83
CA GLN A 133 14.43 -23.33 16.90
C GLN A 133 15.49 -24.24 16.24
N GLU A 134 16.62 -24.57 16.88
CA GLU A 134 17.62 -25.53 16.33
C GLU A 134 18.16 -25.19 14.91
N GLY A 135 18.13 -23.93 14.48
CA GLY A 135 18.48 -23.56 13.10
C GLY A 135 17.47 -24.05 12.06
N SER A 136 16.26 -24.37 12.51
CA SER A 136 15.13 -24.80 11.71
C SER A 136 14.33 -23.59 11.22
N CYS A 137 13.97 -23.58 9.94
CA CYS A 137 13.15 -22.52 9.35
C CYS A 137 11.66 -22.84 9.54
N SER A 138 10.83 -21.82 9.80
CA SER A 138 9.49 -22.00 10.40
C SER A 138 8.32 -21.91 9.42
N GLN A 139 8.57 -22.23 8.14
CA GLN A 139 7.61 -22.26 7.02
C GLN A 139 7.45 -20.94 6.24
N THR A 140 8.21 -19.90 6.55
CA THR A 140 8.14 -18.63 5.81
C THR A 140 9.40 -18.40 4.95
N TRP A 141 9.23 -17.63 3.88
CA TRP A 141 10.24 -17.32 2.86
C TRP A 141 11.34 -16.41 3.40
N GLU A 142 11.10 -15.67 4.48
CA GLU A 142 12.08 -14.75 5.09
C GLU A 142 13.02 -15.43 6.07
N ASP A 143 12.76 -16.69 6.42
CA ASP A 143 13.57 -17.42 7.40
C ASP A 143 14.91 -17.89 6.82
N CYS A 144 15.09 -17.75 5.51
CA CYS A 144 16.29 -18.18 4.80
C CYS A 144 17.03 -17.02 4.13
N PRO A 145 18.37 -17.08 4.02
CA PRO A 145 19.13 -16.13 3.23
C PRO A 145 18.71 -16.12 1.76
N TYR A 146 19.03 -15.03 1.05
CA TYR A 146 18.78 -14.92 -0.39
C TYR A 146 19.26 -16.15 -1.18
N GLY A 147 18.44 -16.62 -2.11
CA GLY A 147 18.70 -17.84 -2.90
C GLY A 147 18.40 -19.15 -2.18
N PHE A 148 17.86 -19.09 -0.96
CA PHE A 148 17.41 -20.26 -0.21
C PHE A 148 15.94 -20.16 0.19
N SER A 149 15.31 -21.32 0.32
CA SER A 149 13.92 -21.51 0.74
C SER A 149 13.83 -22.52 1.86
N CYS A 150 12.82 -22.40 2.72
CA CYS A 150 12.62 -23.34 3.80
C CYS A 150 12.04 -24.68 3.31
N ASN A 151 12.76 -25.78 3.51
CA ASN A 151 12.23 -27.13 3.28
C ASN A 151 11.43 -27.60 4.51
N ARG A 152 10.11 -27.69 4.37
CA ARG A 152 9.20 -28.10 5.47
C ARG A 152 9.36 -29.53 5.98
N THR A 153 10.12 -30.38 5.28
CA THR A 153 10.34 -31.78 5.72
C THR A 153 11.59 -31.90 6.57
N SER A 154 12.63 -31.11 6.28
CA SER A 154 13.87 -31.11 7.04
C SER A 154 14.02 -29.90 7.95
N ASP A 155 13.13 -28.92 7.79
CA ASP A 155 13.20 -27.56 8.33
C ASP A 155 14.55 -26.88 8.07
N LEU A 156 15.16 -27.14 6.90
CA LEU A 156 16.45 -26.56 6.51
C LEU A 156 16.28 -25.60 5.34
N CYS A 157 17.10 -24.56 5.32
CA CYS A 157 17.24 -23.70 4.15
C CYS A 157 17.94 -24.47 3.01
N ILE A 158 17.20 -24.74 1.95
CA ILE A 158 17.68 -25.39 0.72
C ILE A 158 17.71 -24.39 -0.44
N PRO A 159 18.55 -24.57 -1.47
CA PRO A 159 18.56 -23.68 -2.62
C PRO A 159 17.16 -23.53 -3.24
N THR A 160 16.81 -22.30 -3.63
CA THR A 160 15.55 -22.04 -4.33
C THR A 160 15.49 -22.79 -5.65
N LEU A 161 14.29 -23.19 -6.02
CA LEU A 161 13.98 -23.85 -7.28
C LEU A 161 14.08 -22.88 -8.47
N THR A 162 14.54 -23.41 -9.59
CA THR A 162 14.66 -22.69 -10.87
C THR A 162 13.40 -22.83 -11.73
N VAL A 163 13.30 -22.05 -12.81
CA VAL A 163 12.19 -22.12 -13.77
C VAL A 163 11.96 -23.55 -14.24
N GLY A 164 10.70 -23.99 -14.22
CA GLY A 164 10.25 -25.31 -14.66
C GLY A 164 10.38 -26.42 -13.62
N ALA A 165 11.08 -26.19 -12.50
CA ALA A 165 11.16 -27.17 -11.42
C ALA A 165 9.80 -27.33 -10.72
N SER A 166 9.46 -28.56 -10.32
CA SER A 166 8.25 -28.87 -9.58
C SER A 166 8.29 -28.29 -8.17
N CYS A 167 7.19 -27.67 -7.75
CA CYS A 167 7.03 -27.06 -6.43
C CYS A 167 5.72 -27.54 -5.76
N SER A 168 5.57 -27.35 -4.46
CA SER A 168 4.45 -27.92 -3.68
C SER A 168 3.31 -26.92 -3.38
N GLY A 169 3.03 -25.99 -4.31
CA GLY A 169 1.99 -24.96 -4.17
C GLY A 169 2.33 -23.83 -3.18
N THR A 170 3.36 -24.00 -2.36
CA THR A 170 3.90 -22.93 -1.51
C THR A 170 4.83 -22.04 -2.33
N ARG A 171 4.49 -20.75 -2.42
CA ARG A 171 5.24 -19.73 -3.18
C ARG A 171 6.74 -19.69 -2.83
N ALA A 172 7.07 -19.98 -1.58
CA ALA A 172 8.39 -19.83 -0.97
C ALA A 172 9.52 -20.69 -1.56
N GLN A 173 9.23 -21.67 -2.43
CA GLN A 173 10.27 -22.57 -2.96
C GLN A 173 10.98 -22.01 -4.20
N CYS A 174 10.36 -21.10 -4.94
CA CYS A 174 10.91 -20.59 -6.18
C CYS A 174 11.82 -19.38 -5.91
N GLY A 175 12.83 -19.17 -6.76
CA GLY A 175 13.74 -18.03 -6.62
C GLY A 175 13.05 -16.67 -6.81
N VAL A 176 13.73 -15.59 -6.43
CA VAL A 176 13.24 -14.22 -6.64
C VAL A 176 12.92 -13.99 -8.11
N GLY A 177 11.74 -13.41 -8.39
CA GLY A 177 11.22 -13.25 -9.75
C GLY A 177 10.43 -14.44 -10.28
N LEU A 178 10.32 -15.52 -9.52
CA LEU A 178 9.55 -16.72 -9.85
C LEU A 178 8.42 -16.94 -8.85
N ILE A 179 7.36 -17.62 -9.30
CA ILE A 179 6.22 -18.02 -8.47
C ILE A 179 5.88 -19.48 -8.70
N CYS A 180 5.53 -20.19 -7.63
CA CYS A 180 5.03 -21.56 -7.71
C CYS A 180 3.60 -21.56 -8.21
N SER A 181 3.37 -22.02 -9.44
CA SER A 181 2.14 -21.79 -10.17
C SER A 181 1.61 -23.09 -10.79
N PRO A 182 0.28 -23.32 -10.82
CA PRO A 182 -0.28 -24.57 -11.30
C PRO A 182 -0.09 -24.72 -12.80
N THR A 183 0.23 -25.92 -13.26
CA THR A 183 0.37 -26.23 -14.69
C THR A 183 -0.96 -26.58 -15.36
N ASN A 184 -2.01 -26.83 -14.57
CA ASN A 184 -3.34 -27.22 -15.01
C ASN A 184 -4.44 -26.60 -14.13
N THR A 185 -5.68 -26.52 -14.65
CA THR A 185 -6.82 -25.92 -13.94
C THR A 185 -7.30 -26.76 -12.75
N THR A 186 -6.94 -28.04 -12.70
CA THR A 186 -7.19 -28.93 -11.56
C THR A 186 -6.25 -28.67 -10.37
N MET A 187 -5.25 -27.79 -10.53
CA MET A 187 -4.30 -27.42 -9.48
C MET A 187 -3.60 -28.61 -8.83
N THR A 188 -3.33 -29.67 -9.60
CA THR A 188 -2.68 -30.89 -9.08
C THR A 188 -1.17 -30.81 -9.13
N ASP A 189 -0.64 -30.06 -10.09
CA ASP A 189 0.78 -29.99 -10.40
C ASP A 189 1.22 -28.54 -10.49
N TYR A 190 2.30 -28.19 -9.80
CA TYR A 190 2.84 -26.84 -9.78
C TYR A 190 4.29 -26.83 -10.21
N THR A 191 4.67 -25.76 -10.89
CA THR A 191 6.05 -25.50 -11.28
C THR A 191 6.42 -24.04 -11.01
N CYS A 192 7.72 -23.79 -10.83
CA CYS A 192 8.22 -22.42 -10.77
C CYS A 192 8.16 -21.79 -12.16
N VAL A 193 7.39 -20.72 -12.30
CA VAL A 193 7.30 -19.91 -13.52
C VAL A 193 7.74 -18.49 -13.23
N ALA A 194 8.17 -17.76 -14.26
CA ALA A 194 8.45 -16.34 -14.10
C ALA A 194 7.18 -15.58 -13.70
N ILE A 195 7.32 -14.62 -12.80
CA ILE A 195 6.25 -13.65 -12.53
C ILE A 195 5.91 -12.96 -13.85
N ASN A 196 4.63 -12.65 -14.05
CA ASN A 196 4.14 -11.90 -15.20
C ASN A 196 4.52 -12.56 -16.55
N SER A 197 4.25 -13.86 -16.69
CA SER A 197 4.69 -14.64 -17.87
C SER A 197 3.62 -15.54 -18.50
N LYS A 198 2.53 -15.83 -17.81
CA LYS A 198 1.50 -16.75 -18.30
C LYS A 198 0.55 -16.08 -19.28
N GLY A 199 0.43 -16.66 -20.47
CA GLY A 199 -0.50 -16.20 -21.51
C GLY A 199 -1.96 -16.56 -21.25
N LEU A 200 -2.83 -16.11 -22.16
CA LEU A 200 -4.27 -16.31 -22.12
C LEU A 200 -4.64 -17.80 -21.98
N GLY A 201 -5.55 -18.11 -21.05
CA GLY A 201 -6.08 -19.45 -20.79
C GLY A 201 -5.18 -20.36 -19.95
N ALA A 202 -3.96 -19.93 -19.62
CA ALA A 202 -3.10 -20.70 -18.72
C ALA A 202 -3.70 -20.76 -17.31
N ALA A 203 -3.59 -21.90 -16.63
CA ALA A 203 -4.02 -22.03 -15.25
C ALA A 203 -3.23 -21.11 -14.32
N CYS A 204 -3.84 -20.66 -13.23
CA CYS A 204 -3.18 -19.82 -12.22
C CYS A 204 -3.73 -20.11 -10.82
N SER A 205 -3.03 -19.68 -9.76
CA SER A 205 -3.31 -20.20 -8.40
C SER A 205 -4.39 -19.43 -7.63
N GLN A 206 -4.65 -18.16 -7.95
CA GLN A 206 -5.47 -17.28 -7.11
C GLN A 206 -5.94 -16.04 -7.87
N ASN A 207 -7.18 -15.64 -7.62
CA ASN A 207 -7.74 -14.41 -8.17
C ASN A 207 -6.85 -13.20 -7.87
N THR A 208 -6.46 -12.47 -8.92
CA THR A 208 -5.68 -11.24 -8.80
C THR A 208 -6.64 -10.05 -8.82
N PHE A 209 -7.07 -9.60 -7.64
CA PHE A 209 -7.97 -8.44 -7.51
C PHE A 209 -7.22 -7.11 -7.53
N SER A 210 -6.11 -7.06 -6.80
CA SER A 210 -5.23 -5.91 -6.75
C SER A 210 -3.80 -6.34 -6.42
N PHE A 211 -2.85 -5.57 -6.89
CA PHE A 211 -1.44 -5.70 -6.50
C PHE A 211 -0.79 -4.32 -6.39
N ASN A 212 0.32 -4.25 -5.69
CA ASN A 212 1.15 -3.05 -5.64
C ASN A 212 2.62 -3.47 -5.70
N LEU A 213 3.46 -2.52 -6.11
CA LEU A 213 4.91 -2.67 -6.10
C LEU A 213 5.51 -2.09 -4.80
N ASP A 214 4.69 -1.93 -3.76
CA ASP A 214 5.04 -1.20 -2.53
C ASP A 214 5.72 -2.14 -1.54
N GLY A 215 7.06 -2.06 -1.49
CA GLY A 215 7.87 -2.84 -0.56
C GLY A 215 7.86 -4.35 -0.80
N ARG A 216 7.26 -4.80 -1.91
CA ARG A 216 7.13 -6.20 -2.30
C ARG A 216 7.16 -6.38 -3.81
N ILE A 217 7.64 -7.55 -4.23
CA ILE A 217 7.47 -8.04 -5.59
C ILE A 217 6.06 -8.63 -5.70
N PRO A 218 5.25 -8.27 -6.70
CA PRO A 218 3.87 -8.70 -6.76
C PRO A 218 3.74 -10.18 -7.17
N ASP A 219 2.79 -10.89 -6.57
CA ASP A 219 2.45 -12.28 -6.91
C ASP A 219 1.51 -12.36 -8.11
N ILE A 220 2.04 -12.06 -9.30
CA ILE A 220 1.25 -12.10 -10.54
C ILE A 220 1.82 -13.17 -11.45
N GLU A 221 0.98 -14.12 -11.81
CA GLU A 221 1.37 -15.20 -12.72
C GLU A 221 1.14 -14.82 -14.18
N CYS A 222 0.04 -14.11 -14.44
CA CYS A 222 -0.44 -13.78 -15.76
C CYS A 222 0.31 -12.60 -16.38
N ASP A 223 0.49 -12.64 -17.70
CA ASP A 223 1.18 -11.61 -18.46
C ASP A 223 0.31 -10.34 -18.56
N VAL A 224 0.61 -9.37 -17.70
CA VAL A 224 -0.08 -8.08 -17.65
C VAL A 224 0.21 -7.23 -18.87
N SER A 225 1.27 -7.52 -19.66
CA SER A 225 1.51 -6.83 -20.94
C SER A 225 0.41 -7.12 -21.96
N GLN A 226 -0.23 -8.29 -21.84
CA GLN A 226 -1.41 -8.70 -22.60
C GLN A 226 -2.73 -8.34 -21.90
N SER A 227 -2.67 -7.51 -20.85
CA SER A 227 -3.81 -7.14 -20.01
C SER A 227 -4.53 -8.34 -19.37
N LEU A 228 -3.77 -9.34 -18.94
CA LEU A 228 -4.30 -10.55 -18.32
C LEU A 228 -4.17 -10.51 -16.79
N LEU A 229 -5.18 -11.03 -16.12
CA LEU A 229 -5.20 -11.28 -14.67
C LEU A 229 -5.60 -12.73 -14.43
N CYS A 230 -5.19 -13.29 -13.28
CA CYS A 230 -5.71 -14.57 -12.85
C CYS A 230 -7.13 -14.37 -12.34
N LEU A 231 -8.12 -14.94 -13.04
CA LEU A 231 -9.52 -14.76 -12.71
C LEU A 231 -10.27 -16.09 -12.85
N GLU A 232 -11.30 -16.26 -12.03
CA GLU A 232 -12.18 -17.41 -12.06
C GLU A 232 -13.09 -17.32 -13.30
N ASN A 233 -13.17 -18.41 -14.06
CA ASN A 233 -14.05 -18.51 -15.23
C ASN A 233 -15.44 -19.05 -14.83
N ASN A 234 -16.36 -19.14 -15.79
CA ASN A 234 -17.73 -19.64 -15.55
C ASN A 234 -17.81 -21.10 -15.06
N ASN A 235 -16.72 -21.87 -15.17
CA ASN A 235 -16.63 -23.25 -14.68
C ASN A 235 -16.01 -23.33 -13.28
N GLY A 236 -15.68 -22.19 -12.66
CA GLY A 236 -14.98 -22.14 -11.37
C GLY A 236 -13.47 -22.41 -11.48
N GLU A 237 -12.89 -22.35 -12.68
CA GLU A 237 -11.46 -22.59 -12.89
C GLU A 237 -10.70 -21.25 -12.93
N LEU A 238 -9.56 -21.20 -12.23
CA LEU A 238 -8.68 -20.03 -12.24
C LEU A 238 -7.74 -20.07 -13.45
N THR A 239 -7.91 -19.09 -14.34
CA THR A 239 -7.10 -18.96 -15.56
C THR A 239 -6.70 -17.51 -15.83
N CYS A 240 -5.60 -17.33 -16.57
CA CYS A 240 -5.19 -16.02 -17.06
C CYS A 240 -6.15 -15.55 -18.15
N GLN A 241 -6.91 -14.50 -17.88
CA GLN A 241 -7.90 -13.95 -18.80
C GLN A 241 -7.94 -12.42 -18.72
N ALA A 242 -8.47 -11.80 -19.76
CA ALA A 242 -8.72 -10.36 -19.72
C ALA A 242 -9.80 -10.08 -18.66
N PRO A 243 -9.66 -9.01 -17.85
CA PRO A 243 -10.69 -8.62 -16.91
C PRO A 243 -12.00 -8.33 -17.66
N PRO A 244 -13.16 -8.52 -17.00
CA PRO A 244 -14.44 -8.11 -17.54
C PRO A 244 -14.45 -6.60 -17.86
N ALA A 245 -15.38 -6.20 -18.72
CA ALA A 245 -15.53 -4.79 -19.06
C ALA A 245 -15.87 -3.97 -17.81
N ILE A 246 -15.19 -2.84 -17.65
CA ILE A 246 -15.33 -2.00 -16.46
C ILE A 246 -16.80 -1.58 -16.28
N THR A 247 -17.32 -1.71 -15.06
CA THR A 247 -18.66 -1.28 -14.68
C THR A 247 -18.88 0.18 -15.07
N THR A 248 -19.84 0.42 -15.95
CA THR A 248 -20.25 1.79 -16.31
C THR A 248 -21.32 2.29 -15.34
N GLY A 249 -21.18 3.51 -14.83
CA GLY A 249 -22.19 4.13 -13.96
C GLY A 249 -21.58 5.01 -12.89
N ASN A 250 -22.44 5.56 -12.01
CA ASN A 250 -22.00 6.29 -10.83
C ASN A 250 -21.75 5.32 -9.68
N CYS A 251 -20.49 4.96 -9.44
CA CYS A 251 -20.16 4.02 -8.38
C CYS A 251 -20.31 4.62 -6.97
N SER A 252 -20.51 5.94 -6.84
CA SER A 252 -20.83 6.57 -5.56
C SER A 252 -22.21 6.20 -5.04
N THR A 253 -23.13 5.73 -5.91
CA THR A 253 -24.47 5.27 -5.51
C THR A 253 -24.58 3.76 -5.56
N ASP A 254 -24.05 3.14 -6.61
CA ASP A 254 -24.33 1.73 -6.93
C ASP A 254 -23.14 0.80 -6.64
N GLY A 255 -21.98 1.36 -6.25
CA GLY A 255 -20.72 0.64 -6.13
C GLY A 255 -20.17 0.16 -7.48
N CYS A 256 -19.03 -0.51 -7.44
CA CYS A 256 -18.46 -1.24 -8.57
C CYS A 256 -18.85 -2.72 -8.47
N LYS A 257 -19.14 -3.36 -9.61
CA LYS A 257 -19.70 -4.72 -9.60
C LYS A 257 -18.62 -5.79 -9.54
N GLU A 258 -17.44 -5.48 -10.07
CA GLU A 258 -16.36 -6.44 -10.17
C GLU A 258 -15.35 -6.25 -9.02
N ASN A 259 -14.82 -7.35 -8.49
CA ASN A 259 -13.93 -7.32 -7.33
C ASN A 259 -12.54 -6.70 -7.61
N ASN A 260 -12.19 -6.57 -8.89
CA ASN A 260 -10.95 -5.93 -9.36
C ASN A 260 -11.15 -4.44 -9.70
N GLU A 261 -12.32 -3.88 -9.41
CA GLU A 261 -12.65 -2.48 -9.59
C GLU A 261 -12.66 -1.74 -8.26
N TYR A 262 -12.28 -0.46 -8.31
CA TYR A 262 -12.52 0.50 -7.26
C TYR A 262 -13.32 1.67 -7.80
N CYS A 263 -14.04 2.33 -6.89
CA CYS A 263 -14.74 3.56 -7.21
C CYS A 263 -13.76 4.74 -7.09
N GLY A 264 -13.24 5.20 -8.22
CA GLY A 264 -12.39 6.39 -8.30
C GLY A 264 -13.20 7.62 -8.70
N CYS A 265 -12.61 8.81 -8.62
CA CYS A 265 -13.22 10.01 -9.18
C CYS A 265 -12.31 10.74 -10.14
N PRO A 266 -12.85 11.20 -11.29
CA PRO A 266 -12.21 12.25 -12.05
C PRO A 266 -12.08 13.53 -11.20
N VAL A 267 -10.98 14.26 -11.41
CA VAL A 267 -10.81 15.61 -10.86
C VAL A 267 -12.05 16.46 -11.19
N ASP A 268 -12.60 17.15 -10.20
CA ASP A 268 -13.80 17.99 -10.31
C ASP A 268 -15.13 17.26 -10.54
N SER A 269 -15.18 15.96 -10.24
CA SER A 269 -16.42 15.16 -10.28
C SER A 269 -16.99 14.86 -8.88
N TYR A 270 -18.33 14.89 -8.81
CA TYR A 270 -19.14 14.39 -7.69
C TYR A 270 -19.58 12.93 -7.87
N ASN A 271 -19.45 12.42 -9.10
CA ASN A 271 -19.85 11.07 -9.45
C ASN A 271 -18.59 10.23 -9.60
N GLY A 272 -18.51 9.16 -8.82
CA GLY A 272 -17.48 8.16 -8.95
C GLY A 272 -17.63 7.39 -10.25
N VAL A 273 -16.50 6.98 -10.81
CA VAL A 273 -16.41 6.09 -11.96
C VAL A 273 -15.62 4.86 -11.53
N CYS A 274 -16.10 3.67 -11.89
CA CYS A 274 -15.33 2.46 -11.65
C CYS A 274 -14.06 2.47 -12.50
N ALA A 275 -12.96 2.07 -11.87
CA ALA A 275 -11.68 1.87 -12.52
C ALA A 275 -11.06 0.59 -11.99
N LEU A 276 -10.17 -0.04 -12.77
CA LEU A 276 -9.42 -1.20 -12.29
C LEU A 276 -8.40 -0.77 -11.25
N TYR A 277 -8.24 -1.54 -10.16
CA TYR A 277 -7.21 -1.27 -9.14
C TYR A 277 -5.81 -1.14 -9.75
N ASN A 278 -5.54 -1.87 -10.83
CA ASN A 278 -4.26 -1.91 -11.50
C ASN A 278 -4.34 -1.40 -12.94
N THR A 279 -3.37 -0.59 -13.30
CA THR A 279 -3.07 -0.27 -14.69
C THR A 279 -2.38 -1.47 -15.31
N LEU A 280 -3.00 -2.08 -16.32
CA LEU A 280 -2.43 -3.20 -17.06
C LEU A 280 -1.76 -2.70 -18.36
N GLY A 281 -0.88 -3.54 -18.93
CA GLY A 281 -0.20 -3.28 -20.19
C GLY A 281 1.31 -3.31 -20.09
N ALA A 282 1.97 -3.00 -21.21
CA ALA A 282 3.42 -3.14 -21.36
C ALA A 282 4.23 -2.32 -20.34
N ALA A 283 3.80 -1.09 -20.02
CA ALA A 283 4.50 -0.25 -19.05
C ALA A 283 4.47 -0.84 -17.63
N CYS A 284 3.34 -1.43 -17.22
CA CYS A 284 3.26 -2.14 -15.95
C CYS A 284 4.16 -3.39 -15.95
N SER A 285 4.12 -4.18 -17.04
CA SER A 285 4.97 -5.36 -17.21
C SER A 285 6.46 -5.00 -17.12
N GLU A 286 6.87 -3.91 -17.76
CA GLU A 286 8.24 -3.38 -17.69
C GLU A 286 8.64 -3.01 -16.25
N SER A 287 7.80 -2.24 -15.54
CA SER A 287 8.04 -1.85 -14.14
C SER A 287 8.17 -3.06 -13.20
N ILE A 288 7.35 -4.10 -13.38
CA ILE A 288 7.48 -5.37 -12.63
C ILE A 288 8.83 -6.04 -12.91
N ASN A 289 9.22 -6.14 -14.18
CA ASN A 289 10.46 -6.80 -14.59
C ASN A 289 11.70 -6.01 -14.13
N GLU A 290 11.66 -4.69 -14.16
CA GLU A 290 12.71 -3.82 -13.62
C GLU A 290 12.86 -4.02 -12.11
N LEU A 291 11.74 -4.09 -11.36
CA LEU A 291 11.77 -4.33 -9.92
C LEU A 291 12.38 -5.70 -9.61
N ILE A 292 11.95 -6.75 -10.31
CA ILE A 292 12.50 -8.11 -10.16
C ILE A 292 14.00 -8.10 -10.45
N LYS A 293 14.41 -7.48 -11.56
CA LYS A 293 15.81 -7.39 -11.94
C LYS A 293 16.63 -6.68 -10.86
N CYS A 294 16.14 -5.54 -10.37
CA CYS A 294 16.80 -4.80 -9.29
C CYS A 294 16.91 -5.62 -8.01
N ALA A 295 15.85 -6.36 -7.64
CA ALA A 295 15.86 -7.23 -6.47
C ALA A 295 16.92 -8.34 -6.60
N VAL A 296 17.00 -8.99 -7.76
CA VAL A 296 18.00 -10.02 -8.06
C VAL A 296 19.42 -9.45 -8.07
N ASP A 297 19.63 -8.30 -8.70
CA ASP A 297 20.95 -7.66 -8.82
C ASP A 297 21.50 -7.21 -7.44
N ASN A 298 20.62 -6.95 -6.47
CA ASN A 298 20.98 -6.53 -5.10
C ASN A 298 20.76 -7.62 -4.04
N GLU A 299 20.47 -8.86 -4.45
CA GLU A 299 20.21 -9.99 -3.54
C GLU A 299 19.11 -9.71 -2.50
N CYS A 300 18.14 -8.86 -2.85
CA CYS A 300 17.00 -8.58 -1.98
C CYS A 300 16.05 -9.79 -1.96
N GLN A 301 15.75 -10.28 -0.76
CA GLN A 301 14.75 -11.32 -0.55
C GLN A 301 13.36 -10.86 -1.02
N TYR A 302 12.56 -11.82 -1.51
CA TYR A 302 11.14 -11.61 -1.78
C TYR A 302 10.45 -11.08 -0.51
N LYS A 303 9.40 -10.24 -0.57
CA LYS A 303 8.62 -9.76 0.60
C LYS A 303 7.11 -10.08 0.55
N ALA A 304 6.64 -11.24 1.04
CA ALA A 304 5.21 -11.56 1.15
C ALA A 304 4.44 -10.91 2.33
N SER A 305 5.10 -10.60 3.46
CA SER A 305 4.42 -10.16 4.70
C SER A 305 5.32 -9.33 5.62
N GLY A 306 5.32 -8.03 5.43
CA GLY A 306 5.79 -7.08 6.44
C GLY A 306 5.66 -5.66 5.93
N SER A 307 5.60 -4.69 6.84
CA SER A 307 5.43 -3.27 6.53
C SER A 307 6.33 -2.78 5.39
N SER A 308 5.80 -1.90 4.55
CA SER A 308 6.50 -1.14 3.51
C SER A 308 7.48 -0.13 4.14
N SER A 309 8.51 -0.63 4.80
CA SER A 309 9.53 0.21 5.43
C SER A 309 10.58 0.62 4.41
N TYR A 310 10.88 1.92 4.32
CA TYR A 310 11.98 2.45 3.50
C TYR A 310 13.35 1.84 3.82
N LYS A 311 13.47 1.17 4.97
CA LYS A 311 14.71 0.49 5.39
C LYS A 311 14.87 -0.91 4.79
N SER A 312 13.85 -1.49 4.14
CA SER A 312 13.99 -2.81 3.53
C SER A 312 14.99 -2.77 2.36
N CYS A 313 15.62 -3.90 2.04
CA CYS A 313 16.55 -3.99 0.91
C CYS A 313 15.90 -3.50 -0.40
N LEU A 314 14.65 -3.92 -0.67
CA LEU A 314 13.91 -3.49 -1.86
C LEU A 314 13.75 -1.97 -1.91
N TYR A 315 13.40 -1.33 -0.79
CA TYR A 315 13.25 0.13 -0.75
C TYR A 315 14.56 0.88 -0.94
N GLN A 316 15.63 0.42 -0.29
CA GLN A 316 16.93 1.08 -0.36
C GLN A 316 17.56 0.99 -1.75
N ASN A 317 17.36 -0.13 -2.46
CA ASN A 317 18.02 -0.38 -3.74
C ASN A 317 17.10 -0.16 -4.95
N CYS A 318 15.80 -0.44 -4.81
CA CYS A 318 14.81 -0.44 -5.89
C CYS A 318 13.70 0.61 -5.69
N GLY A 319 13.86 1.50 -4.70
CA GLY A 319 12.87 2.52 -4.35
C GLY A 319 12.44 3.36 -5.54
N SER A 320 13.34 3.78 -6.43
CA SER A 320 12.97 4.58 -7.60
C SER A 320 11.99 3.88 -8.56
N ILE A 321 12.17 2.56 -8.76
CA ILE A 321 11.29 1.76 -9.64
C ILE A 321 9.93 1.59 -8.98
N MET A 322 9.92 1.34 -7.67
CA MET A 322 8.69 1.31 -6.90
C MET A 322 8.02 2.68 -7.02
N CYS A 323 8.64 3.77 -6.63
CA CYS A 323 8.06 5.11 -6.69
C CYS A 323 7.54 5.56 -8.07
N ASP A 324 8.12 5.06 -9.17
CA ASP A 324 7.63 5.28 -10.53
C ASP A 324 6.69 4.17 -11.06
N ASN A 325 5.97 3.49 -10.15
CA ASN A 325 5.13 2.34 -10.43
C ASN A 325 4.07 2.62 -11.51
N LYS A 326 4.22 1.91 -12.63
CA LYS A 326 3.34 2.00 -13.79
C LYS A 326 2.11 1.08 -13.70
N CYS A 327 1.99 0.30 -12.63
CA CYS A 327 0.93 -0.69 -12.41
C CYS A 327 -0.20 -0.24 -11.49
N GLY A 328 -0.05 0.87 -10.77
CA GLY A 328 -1.05 1.37 -9.82
C GLY A 328 -1.64 2.70 -10.26
N GLY A 329 -2.92 2.92 -9.95
CA GLY A 329 -3.51 4.27 -9.96
C GLY A 329 -3.23 5.05 -8.68
N GLN A 330 -2.90 4.36 -7.56
CA GLN A 330 -2.63 4.98 -6.27
C GLN A 330 -1.13 5.00 -5.96
N SER A 331 -0.64 6.16 -5.50
CA SER A 331 0.73 6.36 -5.04
C SER A 331 1.02 5.59 -3.73
N PHE A 332 2.30 5.32 -3.48
CA PHE A 332 2.84 4.55 -2.35
C PHE A 332 2.38 5.02 -0.98
N SER A 333 2.25 4.07 -0.05
CA SER A 333 1.87 4.33 1.34
C SER A 333 2.92 5.15 2.10
N ASP A 334 4.21 5.00 1.78
CA ASP A 334 5.29 5.76 2.41
C ASP A 334 5.68 7.01 1.60
N ALA A 335 5.08 8.14 1.95
CA ALA A 335 5.35 9.42 1.31
C ALA A 335 6.79 9.93 1.52
N LYS A 336 7.58 9.35 2.43
CA LYS A 336 9.00 9.71 2.61
C LYS A 336 9.91 9.09 1.55
N SER A 337 9.56 7.91 1.03
CA SER A 337 10.39 7.20 0.05
C SER A 337 10.10 7.64 -1.39
N CYS A 338 8.88 8.08 -1.70
CA CYS A 338 8.47 8.38 -3.08
C CYS A 338 8.11 9.85 -3.41
N GLY A 339 8.27 10.78 -2.48
CA GLY A 339 7.95 12.19 -2.71
C GLY A 339 6.45 12.48 -2.73
N ASP A 340 6.05 13.69 -3.16
CA ASP A 340 4.71 14.23 -2.94
C ASP A 340 3.59 13.37 -3.53
N TYR A 341 2.63 13.13 -2.64
CA TYR A 341 1.57 12.16 -2.75
C TYR A 341 0.39 12.68 -3.60
N LYS A 342 -0.19 11.81 -4.43
CA LYS A 342 -1.40 12.10 -5.21
C LYS A 342 -2.43 10.98 -5.01
N TYR A 343 -3.40 11.22 -4.13
CA TYR A 343 -4.69 10.52 -4.18
C TYR A 343 -5.61 11.12 -5.25
N ASP A 344 -6.33 10.25 -5.94
CA ASP A 344 -7.51 10.60 -6.74
C ASP A 344 -8.76 10.41 -5.86
N GLY A 345 -9.48 11.50 -5.55
CA GLY A 345 -10.67 11.50 -4.68
C GLY A 345 -11.89 12.21 -5.30
N CYS A 346 -13.11 11.94 -4.81
CA CYS A 346 -14.35 12.62 -5.23
C CYS A 346 -14.71 13.78 -4.30
N TYR A 347 -15.35 14.82 -4.86
CA TYR A 347 -15.95 15.91 -4.08
C TYR A 347 -17.10 15.41 -3.19
N ALA A 348 -16.97 15.60 -1.88
CA ALA A 348 -18.08 15.46 -0.95
C ALA A 348 -19.11 16.59 -1.13
N GLN A 349 -20.39 16.27 -1.32
CA GLN A 349 -21.45 17.25 -1.07
C GLN A 349 -21.54 17.52 0.44
N ASN A 350 -21.24 18.76 0.81
CA ASN A 350 -21.54 19.47 2.06
C ASN A 350 -20.30 19.89 2.85
N SER A 351 -19.73 21.02 2.45
CA SER A 351 -19.57 22.17 3.34
C SER A 351 -19.38 23.42 2.50
N SER A 352 -20.25 24.40 2.73
CA SER A 352 -20.12 25.75 2.26
C SER A 352 -18.88 26.43 2.87
N SER A 353 -17.71 26.06 2.36
CA SER A 353 -16.44 26.75 2.60
C SER A 353 -15.75 27.02 1.27
N PHE A 354 -16.53 27.31 0.22
CA PHE A 354 -16.00 28.19 -0.81
C PHE A 354 -15.66 29.48 -0.08
N VAL A 355 -14.39 29.87 -0.02
CA VAL A 355 -14.02 31.29 0.13
C VAL A 355 -14.58 31.94 -1.12
N ARG A 356 -15.88 32.25 -1.05
CA ARG A 356 -16.63 32.84 -2.15
C ARG A 356 -15.87 34.11 -2.56
N PRO A 357 -15.87 34.48 -3.84
CA PRO A 357 -15.49 35.81 -4.29
C PRO A 357 -16.18 36.93 -3.49
N THR A 358 -17.26 36.63 -2.76
CA THR A 358 -17.94 37.53 -1.83
C THR A 358 -17.09 37.95 -0.62
N ILE A 359 -16.13 37.16 -0.12
CA ILE A 359 -15.21 37.63 0.95
C ILE A 359 -14.21 38.64 0.36
N PHE A 360 -13.65 38.35 -0.82
CA PHE A 360 -12.81 39.32 -1.54
C PHE A 360 -13.60 40.58 -1.93
N LEU A 361 -14.84 40.46 -2.38
CA LEU A 361 -15.71 41.60 -2.68
C LEU A 361 -16.14 42.37 -1.43
N ALA A 362 -16.38 41.69 -0.30
CA ALA A 362 -16.68 42.35 0.97
C ALA A 362 -15.46 43.10 1.52
N ILE A 363 -14.25 42.55 1.34
CA ILE A 363 -12.99 43.22 1.68
C ILE A 363 -12.73 44.40 0.75
N ILE A 364 -12.92 44.26 -0.57
CA ILE A 364 -12.80 45.37 -1.53
C ILE A 364 -13.82 46.47 -1.21
N ALA A 365 -15.06 46.11 -0.87
CA ALA A 365 -16.09 47.08 -0.46
C ALA A 365 -15.75 47.77 0.87
N LEU A 366 -15.19 47.05 1.85
CA LEU A 366 -14.71 47.64 3.11
C LEU A 366 -13.52 48.56 2.91
N VAL A 367 -12.58 48.20 2.01
CA VAL A 367 -11.45 49.05 1.65
C VAL A 367 -11.94 50.29 0.89
N ALA A 368 -12.89 50.15 -0.03
CA ALA A 368 -13.49 51.27 -0.75
C ALA A 368 -14.36 52.21 0.13
N LEU A 369 -14.84 51.74 1.29
CA LEU A 369 -15.55 52.56 2.28
C LEU A 369 -14.61 53.26 3.28
N LEU A 370 -13.33 52.86 3.33
CA LEU A 370 -12.31 53.42 4.22
C LEU A 370 -11.42 54.48 3.53
N PHE A 371 -11.55 54.64 2.21
CA PHE A 371 -11.02 55.74 1.41
C PHE A 371 -12.17 56.62 0.92
#